data_AF-A0A539D7E3-F1
#
_entry.id   AF-A0A539D7E3-F1
#
_cell.length_a   1.000
_cell.length_b   1.000
_cell.length_c   1.000
_cell.angle_alpha   90.00
_cell.angle_beta   90.00
_cell.angle_gamma   90.00
#
_symmetry.space_group_name_H-M   'P 1'
#
loop_
_entity.id
_entity.type
_entity.pdbx_description
1 polymer ?
#
loop_
_entity_poly.entity_id
_entity_poly.type
_entity_poly.pdbx_seq_one_letter_code
_entity_poly.pdbx_strand_id
1 'polypeptide(L)'
;MSRVAYVNGQYQPHGQAVIHVEDRGFQFADGVYEVWSIFDGRMADFDGHMTRLHRSLNELRIDIPMTRESLTQVLKETIRRNRVSNGIVYLQITRGTARRDHPFPAEGTPPSVIVTAKSISADKSDATAKKGVAVVTVPDIRWGRCDIKTVGLLANVLAKQQARERGAYEAWMVDEMGLVTEGSSTNAWIVDENDKLRTRDTQANILKGITRTALMALIAEEGVELDERPFSVDEAKRAKEAFFTAAGAFVMPAVSIDGVKIGNGKPGPITTRLRTLYLDRSSPAPLPRPENKQEQAEPAMSQDKSKNLQDTFLNSVRKTKTPLTIFLVNGVKLQGIVTWFDNFCVLLRRDGQSQLVYKHAISTIMPSAPVQLYEPDADED
;
A
#
# COMPACT_ATOMS: atom_id res chain seq x y z
N MET A 1 -17.29 5.51 16.85
CA MET A 1 -17.87 4.78 15.70
C MET A 1 -17.23 3.41 15.63
N SER A 2 -18.01 2.37 15.36
CA SER A 2 -17.52 1.01 15.14
C SER A 2 -16.66 0.95 13.88
N ARG A 3 -15.60 0.11 13.88
CA ARG A 3 -14.83 -0.21 12.67
C ARG A 3 -15.75 -0.77 11.59
N VAL A 4 -15.39 -0.60 10.32
CA VAL A 4 -16.14 -1.09 9.16
C VAL A 4 -15.29 -2.12 8.41
N ALA A 5 -15.90 -3.21 7.96
CA ALA A 5 -15.29 -4.16 7.03
C ALA A 5 -16.12 -4.19 5.74
N TYR A 6 -15.46 -4.49 4.62
CA TYR A 6 -16.16 -4.84 3.38
C TYR A 6 -16.19 -6.35 3.27
N VAL A 7 -17.37 -6.93 3.05
CA VAL A 7 -17.55 -8.36 2.76
C VAL A 7 -18.54 -8.50 1.63
N ASN A 8 -18.11 -9.14 0.53
CA ASN A 8 -18.96 -9.55 -0.61
C ASN A 8 -19.93 -8.46 -1.10
N GLY A 9 -19.40 -7.27 -1.41
CA GLY A 9 -20.21 -6.15 -1.94
C GLY A 9 -20.71 -5.16 -0.89
N GLN A 10 -20.60 -5.46 0.40
CA GLN A 10 -21.23 -4.67 1.46
C GLN A 10 -20.23 -4.14 2.49
N TYR A 11 -20.34 -2.85 2.83
CA TYR A 11 -19.64 -2.26 3.96
C TYR A 11 -20.49 -2.42 5.23
N GLN A 12 -20.03 -3.24 6.16
CA GLN A 12 -20.77 -3.57 7.38
C GLN A 12 -19.98 -3.12 8.62
N PRO A 13 -20.67 -2.79 9.74
CA PRO A 13 -20.01 -2.71 11.03
C PRO A 13 -19.20 -3.99 11.29
N HIS A 14 -17.99 -3.86 11.82
CA HIS A 14 -17.04 -4.97 11.92
C HIS A 14 -17.58 -6.16 12.73
N GLY A 15 -18.43 -5.93 13.73
CA GLY A 15 -19.07 -7.01 14.51
C GLY A 15 -20.21 -7.75 13.77
N GLN A 16 -20.65 -7.23 12.63
CA GLN A 16 -21.71 -7.80 11.79
C GLN A 16 -21.17 -8.39 10.48
N ALA A 17 -19.90 -8.11 10.15
CA ALA A 17 -19.25 -8.66 8.98
C ALA A 17 -19.05 -10.18 9.13
N VAL A 18 -19.75 -10.96 8.30
CA VAL A 18 -19.79 -12.42 8.37
C VAL A 18 -19.44 -13.04 7.01
N ILE A 19 -18.82 -14.22 7.06
CA ILE A 19 -18.57 -15.09 5.91
C ILE A 19 -19.33 -16.40 6.11
N HIS A 20 -19.69 -17.08 5.02
CA HIS A 20 -20.40 -18.34 5.11
C HIS A 20 -19.50 -19.42 5.71
N VAL A 21 -20.06 -20.34 6.50
CA VAL A 21 -19.31 -21.44 7.13
C VAL A 21 -18.73 -22.45 6.12
N GLU A 22 -19.29 -22.45 4.92
CA GLU A 22 -18.79 -23.20 3.75
C GLU A 22 -17.96 -22.34 2.78
N ASP A 23 -17.48 -21.18 3.21
CA ASP A 23 -16.46 -20.49 2.45
C ASP A 23 -15.19 -21.35 2.41
N ARG A 24 -14.68 -21.60 1.20
CA ARG A 24 -13.55 -22.51 1.00
C ARG A 24 -12.25 -21.96 1.59
N GLY A 25 -12.13 -20.64 1.73
CA GLY A 25 -11.01 -20.04 2.47
C GLY A 25 -11.01 -20.43 3.94
N PHE A 26 -12.19 -20.60 4.54
CA PHE A 26 -12.32 -21.07 5.92
C PHE A 26 -12.07 -22.59 6.05
N GLN A 27 -12.60 -23.38 5.11
CA GLN A 27 -12.52 -24.85 5.21
C GLN A 27 -11.19 -25.45 4.71
N PHE A 28 -10.52 -24.81 3.76
CA PHE A 28 -9.38 -25.37 3.03
C PHE A 28 -8.20 -24.42 2.85
N ALA A 29 -8.29 -23.19 3.37
CA ALA A 29 -7.35 -22.11 3.03
C ALA A 29 -7.26 -21.82 1.52
N ASP A 30 -8.36 -22.05 0.79
CA ASP A 30 -8.46 -21.85 -0.67
C ASP A 30 -8.72 -20.36 -1.00
N GLY A 31 -7.66 -19.56 -0.84
CA GLY A 31 -7.70 -18.12 -1.07
C GLY A 31 -6.33 -17.45 -0.93
N VAL A 32 -6.27 -16.18 -1.33
CA VAL A 32 -5.08 -15.33 -1.27
C VAL A 32 -5.37 -14.06 -0.48
N TYR A 33 -4.31 -13.37 -0.07
CA TYR A 33 -4.47 -12.10 0.63
C TYR A 33 -3.37 -11.10 0.27
N GLU A 34 -3.64 -9.81 0.49
CA GLU A 34 -2.68 -8.73 0.40
C GLU A 34 -2.78 -7.79 1.60
N VAL A 35 -1.68 -7.10 1.86
CA VAL A 35 -1.59 -6.07 2.91
C VAL A 35 -0.81 -4.89 2.36
N TRP A 36 -1.47 -3.74 2.22
CA TRP A 36 -0.82 -2.48 1.89
C TRP A 36 -0.60 -1.68 3.17
N SER A 37 0.57 -1.04 3.25
CA SER A 37 0.81 0.02 4.21
C SER A 37 0.16 1.30 3.74
N ILE A 38 -0.36 2.06 4.69
CA ILE A 38 -1.03 3.33 4.45
C ILE A 38 -0.19 4.43 5.09
N PHE A 39 0.20 5.41 4.29
CA PHE A 39 0.86 6.64 4.71
C PHE A 39 0.02 7.82 4.26
N ASP A 40 -0.41 8.65 5.21
CA ASP A 40 -1.29 9.79 4.96
C ASP A 40 -2.50 9.48 4.03
N GLY A 41 -3.16 8.36 4.32
CA GLY A 41 -4.32 7.88 3.57
C GLY A 41 -4.02 7.24 2.20
N ARG A 42 -2.74 7.14 1.79
CA ARG A 42 -2.32 6.55 0.53
C ARG A 42 -1.70 5.17 0.74
N MET A 43 -2.03 4.23 -0.13
CA MET A 43 -1.43 2.88 -0.12
C MET A 43 -0.04 2.92 -0.75
N ALA A 44 0.99 2.50 -0.02
CA ALA A 44 2.34 2.33 -0.53
C ALA A 44 2.46 1.11 -1.45
N ASP A 45 3.41 1.17 -2.39
CA ASP A 45 3.77 0.09 -3.32
C ASP A 45 2.56 -0.54 -4.06
N PHE A 46 1.54 0.27 -4.35
CA PHE A 46 0.22 -0.20 -4.77
C PHE A 46 0.27 -1.14 -5.98
N ASP A 47 1.04 -0.78 -7.00
CA ASP A 47 1.17 -1.55 -8.24
C ASP A 47 1.81 -2.91 -8.03
N GLY A 48 2.83 -2.98 -7.17
CA GLY A 48 3.52 -4.23 -6.86
C GLY A 48 2.58 -5.22 -6.18
N HIS A 49 1.82 -4.74 -5.20
CA HIS A 49 0.82 -5.55 -4.51
C HIS A 49 -0.32 -5.99 -5.44
N MET A 50 -0.84 -5.11 -6.30
CA MET A 50 -1.87 -5.50 -7.28
C MET A 50 -1.35 -6.56 -8.26
N THR A 51 -0.12 -6.40 -8.74
CA THR A 51 0.52 -7.39 -9.63
C THR A 51 0.64 -8.75 -8.94
N ARG A 52 1.06 -8.78 -7.68
CA ARG A 52 1.20 -10.03 -6.91
C ARG A 52 -0.15 -10.66 -6.57
N LEU A 53 -1.17 -9.86 -6.29
CA LEU A 53 -2.55 -10.34 -6.11
C LEU A 53 -3.02 -11.09 -7.35
N HIS A 54 -2.94 -10.46 -8.52
CA HIS A 54 -3.32 -11.07 -9.79
C HIS A 54 -2.54 -12.37 -10.05
N ARG A 55 -1.22 -12.36 -9.84
CA ARG A 55 -0.40 -13.57 -9.97
C ARG A 55 -0.88 -14.68 -9.03
N SER A 56 -1.08 -14.39 -7.75
CA SER A 56 -1.46 -15.40 -6.76
C SER A 56 -2.85 -15.99 -7.04
N LEU A 57 -3.80 -15.16 -7.50
CA LEU A 57 -5.11 -15.61 -7.97
C LEU A 57 -4.98 -16.54 -9.19
N ASN A 58 -4.15 -16.17 -10.16
CA ASN A 58 -3.92 -16.98 -11.36
C ASN A 58 -3.29 -18.35 -11.02
N GLU A 59 -2.30 -18.40 -10.13
CA GLU A 59 -1.68 -19.64 -9.65
C GLU A 59 -2.68 -20.59 -8.99
N LEU A 60 -3.69 -20.04 -8.30
CA LEU A 60 -4.77 -20.82 -7.70
C LEU A 60 -5.97 -21.00 -8.63
N ARG A 61 -5.95 -20.45 -9.86
CA ARG A 61 -7.09 -20.46 -10.78
C ARG A 61 -8.37 -19.94 -10.12
N ILE A 62 -8.27 -18.84 -9.38
CA ILE A 62 -9.41 -18.12 -8.80
C ILE A 62 -9.62 -16.87 -9.65
N ASP A 63 -10.83 -16.68 -10.16
CA ASP A 63 -11.16 -15.51 -10.96
C ASP A 63 -11.01 -14.21 -10.14
N ILE A 64 -10.53 -13.15 -10.80
CA ILE A 64 -10.52 -11.85 -10.14
C ILE A 64 -11.97 -11.33 -10.03
N PRO A 65 -12.47 -11.04 -8.82
CA PRO A 65 -13.89 -10.74 -8.62
C PRO A 65 -14.32 -9.36 -9.12
N MET A 66 -13.36 -8.48 -9.42
CA MET A 66 -13.64 -7.13 -9.88
C MET A 66 -12.45 -6.55 -10.63
N THR A 67 -12.68 -5.49 -11.43
CA THR A 67 -11.59 -4.78 -12.09
C THR A 67 -10.66 -4.13 -11.07
N ARG A 68 -9.43 -3.84 -11.49
CA ARG A 68 -8.43 -3.13 -10.69
C ARG A 68 -8.98 -1.81 -10.14
N GLU A 69 -9.71 -1.06 -10.96
CA GLU A 69 -10.29 0.24 -10.60
C GLU A 69 -11.37 0.07 -9.52
N SER A 70 -12.24 -0.93 -9.70
CA SER A 70 -13.32 -1.24 -8.75
C SER A 70 -12.74 -1.67 -7.39
N LEU A 71 -11.75 -2.56 -7.39
CA LEU A 71 -11.05 -2.97 -6.17
C LEU A 71 -10.36 -1.78 -5.49
N THR A 72 -9.74 -0.91 -6.28
CA THR A 72 -9.12 0.32 -5.76
C THR A 72 -10.14 1.18 -5.02
N GLN A 73 -11.37 1.33 -5.54
CA GLN A 73 -12.42 2.08 -4.85
C GLN A 73 -12.85 1.38 -3.56
N VAL A 74 -12.99 0.06 -3.56
CA VAL A 74 -13.33 -0.71 -2.35
C VAL A 74 -12.28 -0.54 -1.25
N LEU A 75 -10.99 -0.62 -1.60
CA LEU A 75 -9.89 -0.41 -0.67
C LEU A 75 -9.92 1.02 -0.12
N LYS A 76 -9.98 2.04 -0.98
CA LYS A 76 -10.01 3.46 -0.58
C LYS A 76 -11.20 3.79 0.32
N GLU A 77 -12.38 3.29 -0.02
CA GLU A 77 -13.58 3.54 0.78
C GLU A 77 -13.51 2.83 2.14
N THR A 78 -12.93 1.62 2.20
CA THR A 78 -12.68 0.92 3.47
C THR A 78 -11.71 1.71 4.36
N ILE A 79 -10.63 2.26 3.79
CA ILE A 79 -9.66 3.13 4.49
C ILE A 79 -10.37 4.38 5.03
N ARG A 80 -11.12 5.07 4.17
CA ARG A 80 -11.84 6.31 4.50
C ARG A 80 -12.86 6.10 5.62
N ARG A 81 -13.71 5.07 5.53
CA ARG A 81 -14.72 4.76 6.55
C ARG A 81 -14.12 4.43 7.91
N ASN A 82 -12.92 3.83 7.94
CA ASN A 82 -12.20 3.53 9.16
C ASN A 82 -11.29 4.69 9.65
N ARG A 83 -11.23 5.81 8.91
CA ARG A 83 -10.41 7.00 9.24
C ARG A 83 -8.93 6.65 9.42
N VAL A 84 -8.42 5.74 8.59
CA VAL A 84 -7.01 5.32 8.66
C VAL A 84 -6.16 6.28 7.83
N SER A 85 -5.39 7.13 8.51
CA SER A 85 -4.35 7.96 7.87
C SER A 85 -3.03 7.19 7.79
N ASN A 86 -2.55 6.63 8.91
CA ASN A 86 -1.38 5.77 8.94
C ASN A 86 -1.75 4.39 9.48
N GLY A 87 -1.41 3.33 8.75
CA GLY A 87 -1.84 1.99 9.11
C GLY A 87 -1.69 0.96 8.01
N ILE A 88 -2.62 0.02 7.95
CA ILE A 88 -2.69 -0.98 6.89
C ILE A 88 -4.12 -1.18 6.40
N VAL A 89 -4.25 -1.59 5.13
CA VAL A 89 -5.45 -2.21 4.59
C VAL A 89 -5.13 -3.65 4.21
N TYR A 90 -5.98 -4.57 4.63
CA TYR A 90 -5.92 -5.99 4.37
C TYR A 90 -7.01 -6.36 3.37
N LEU A 91 -6.66 -7.13 2.34
CA LEU A 91 -7.58 -7.75 1.39
C LEU A 91 -7.42 -9.26 1.47
N GLN A 92 -8.51 -9.99 1.43
CA GLN A 92 -8.53 -11.44 1.20
C GLN A 92 -9.54 -11.76 0.12
N ILE A 93 -9.17 -12.67 -0.78
CA ILE A 93 -10.05 -13.23 -1.81
C ILE A 93 -9.99 -14.75 -1.72
N THR A 94 -11.14 -15.40 -1.55
CA THR A 94 -11.25 -16.86 -1.50
C THR A 94 -11.96 -17.37 -2.75
N ARG A 95 -11.87 -18.68 -3.04
CA ARG A 95 -12.65 -19.29 -4.13
C ARG A 95 -14.17 -19.17 -3.94
N GLY A 96 -14.62 -18.72 -2.78
CA GLY A 96 -16.02 -18.48 -2.47
C GLY A 96 -16.65 -19.62 -1.69
N THR A 97 -17.98 -19.59 -1.64
CA THR A 97 -18.79 -20.53 -0.88
C THR A 97 -19.29 -21.66 -1.75
N ALA A 98 -19.06 -22.89 -1.32
CA ALA A 98 -19.58 -24.08 -1.97
C ALA A 98 -19.65 -25.24 -0.98
N ARG A 99 -20.50 -26.24 -1.24
CA ARG A 99 -20.56 -27.46 -0.43
C ARG A 99 -19.17 -28.05 -0.25
N ARG A 100 -18.86 -28.49 0.98
CA ARG A 100 -17.53 -29.00 1.33
C ARG A 100 -17.13 -30.22 0.48
N ASP A 101 -16.19 -30.01 -0.43
CA ASP A 101 -15.51 -31.03 -1.20
C ASP A 101 -14.13 -30.51 -1.68
N HIS A 102 -13.17 -31.40 -1.95
CA HIS A 102 -11.80 -31.01 -2.32
C HIS A 102 -11.67 -30.45 -3.76
N PRO A 103 -12.31 -31.04 -4.79
CA PRO A 103 -12.29 -30.48 -6.13
C PRO A 103 -12.79 -29.04 -6.18
N PHE A 104 -12.43 -28.32 -7.25
CA PHE A 104 -12.98 -26.99 -7.47
C PHE A 104 -14.51 -27.07 -7.65
N PRO A 105 -15.25 -26.08 -7.12
CA PRO A 105 -16.70 -26.01 -7.29
C PRO A 105 -17.06 -25.74 -8.75
N ALA A 106 -18.36 -25.71 -9.03
CA ALA A 106 -18.87 -25.39 -10.37
C ALA A 106 -18.29 -24.08 -10.91
N GLU A 107 -18.05 -24.05 -12.22
CA GLU A 107 -17.61 -22.85 -12.93
C GLU A 107 -18.57 -21.68 -12.67
N GLY A 108 -18.01 -20.47 -12.50
CA GLY A 108 -18.79 -19.28 -12.16
C GLY A 108 -19.16 -19.13 -10.67
N THR A 109 -18.67 -20.00 -9.77
CA THR A 109 -18.79 -19.78 -8.32
C THR A 109 -18.13 -18.44 -7.95
N PRO A 110 -18.87 -17.48 -7.36
CA PRO A 110 -18.34 -16.15 -7.09
C PRO A 110 -17.29 -16.17 -5.97
N PRO A 111 -16.09 -15.61 -6.18
CA PRO A 111 -15.09 -15.44 -5.12
C PRO A 111 -15.62 -14.57 -3.98
N SER A 112 -15.29 -14.91 -2.73
CA SER A 112 -15.58 -14.02 -1.60
C SER A 112 -14.46 -12.98 -1.46
N VAL A 113 -14.83 -11.73 -1.14
CA VAL A 113 -13.92 -10.59 -1.01
C VAL A 113 -14.08 -9.95 0.34
N ILE A 114 -13.00 -9.90 1.11
CA ILE A 114 -12.96 -9.35 2.46
C ILE A 114 -11.92 -8.23 2.51
N VAL A 115 -12.32 -7.05 2.99
CA VAL A 115 -11.40 -5.93 3.22
C VAL A 115 -11.56 -5.38 4.63
N THR A 116 -10.44 -5.20 5.33
CA THR A 116 -10.40 -4.49 6.61
C THR A 116 -9.29 -3.46 6.59
N ALA A 117 -9.42 -2.41 7.40
CA ALA A 117 -8.36 -1.42 7.59
C ALA A 117 -8.19 -1.11 9.07
N LYS A 118 -6.95 -0.89 9.50
CA LYS A 118 -6.64 -0.48 10.88
C LYS A 118 -5.47 0.48 10.92
N SER A 119 -5.52 1.42 11.85
CA SER A 119 -4.40 2.30 12.13
C SER A 119 -3.26 1.55 12.81
N ILE A 120 -2.04 1.95 12.49
CA ILE A 120 -0.81 1.52 13.16
C ILE A 120 -0.10 2.79 13.62
N SER A 121 0.42 2.79 14.85
CA SER A 121 1.17 3.93 15.39
C SER A 121 2.56 3.96 14.77
N ALA A 122 2.82 5.01 13.98
CA ALA A 122 4.14 5.29 13.41
C ALA A 122 5.18 5.46 14.53
N ASP A 123 4.88 6.24 15.56
CA ASP A 123 5.78 6.47 16.71
C ASP A 123 6.21 5.17 17.39
N LYS A 124 5.28 4.22 17.59
CA LYS A 124 5.61 2.91 18.17
C LYS A 124 6.49 2.09 17.22
N SER A 125 6.23 2.13 15.91
CA SER A 125 7.06 1.46 14.91
C SER A 125 8.48 2.01 14.93
N ASP A 126 8.63 3.34 14.96
CA ASP A 126 9.93 4.00 14.96
C ASP A 126 10.69 3.84 16.28
N ALA A 127 10.00 3.91 17.41
CA ALA A 127 10.60 3.60 18.71
C ALA A 127 11.12 2.16 18.76
N THR A 128 10.35 1.20 18.20
CA THR A 128 10.77 -0.20 18.09
C THR A 128 11.99 -0.34 17.18
N ALA A 129 11.98 0.31 16.02
CA ALA A 129 13.10 0.25 15.08
C ALA A 129 14.39 0.88 15.63
N LYS A 130 14.30 2.00 16.37
CA LYS A 130 15.45 2.64 17.05
C LYS A 130 16.09 1.75 18.11
N LYS A 131 15.30 0.88 18.76
CA LYS A 131 15.80 -0.11 19.71
C LYS A 131 16.32 -1.38 19.02
N GLY A 132 15.69 -1.76 17.91
CA GLY A 132 15.85 -3.06 17.29
C GLY A 132 15.10 -4.16 18.06
N VAL A 133 14.95 -5.32 17.42
CA VAL A 133 14.23 -6.46 17.97
C VAL A 133 15.06 -7.74 17.98
N ALA A 134 14.63 -8.73 18.76
CA ALA A 134 15.21 -10.07 18.72
C ALA A 134 14.49 -10.94 17.68
N VAL A 135 15.26 -11.85 17.09
CA VAL A 135 14.81 -12.93 16.20
C VAL A 135 15.20 -14.27 16.81
N VAL A 136 14.39 -15.30 16.58
CA VAL A 136 14.77 -16.71 16.82
C VAL A 136 14.72 -17.50 15.53
N THR A 137 15.47 -18.59 15.46
CA THR A 137 15.41 -19.53 14.36
C THR A 137 14.49 -20.71 14.69
N VAL A 138 13.78 -21.19 13.67
CA VAL A 138 12.90 -22.37 13.72
C VAL A 138 12.98 -23.14 12.39
N PRO A 139 12.68 -24.45 12.36
CA PRO A 139 12.59 -25.19 11.11
C PRO A 139 11.48 -24.64 10.18
N ASP A 140 11.73 -24.61 8.88
CA ASP A 140 10.73 -24.27 7.87
C ASP A 140 9.85 -25.48 7.55
N ILE A 141 8.66 -25.52 8.15
CA ILE A 141 7.66 -26.58 7.93
C ILE A 141 6.57 -26.17 6.92
N ARG A 142 6.79 -25.09 6.16
CA ARG A 142 5.80 -24.60 5.18
C ARG A 142 5.78 -25.47 3.93
N TRP A 143 4.68 -25.39 3.20
CA TRP A 143 4.51 -26.07 1.91
C TRP A 143 5.47 -25.53 0.83
N GLY A 144 5.59 -26.26 -0.29
CA GLY A 144 6.51 -25.94 -1.39
C GLY A 144 6.10 -24.80 -2.34
N ARG A 145 5.04 -24.04 -2.03
CA ARG A 145 4.51 -22.95 -2.88
C ARG A 145 4.40 -21.62 -2.13
N CYS A 146 5.42 -21.28 -1.34
CA CYS A 146 5.51 -20.02 -0.59
C CYS A 146 5.56 -18.77 -1.49
N ASP A 147 5.78 -18.96 -2.80
CA ASP A 147 5.65 -17.91 -3.81
C ASP A 147 4.20 -17.40 -3.95
N ILE A 148 3.19 -18.20 -3.59
CA ILE A 148 1.78 -17.80 -3.59
C ILE A 148 1.44 -17.19 -2.23
N LYS A 149 0.88 -15.97 -2.22
CA LYS A 149 0.45 -15.32 -0.98
C LYS A 149 -0.93 -15.83 -0.51
N THR A 150 -1.00 -17.12 -0.22
CA THR A 150 -2.20 -17.82 0.26
C THR A 150 -2.55 -17.48 1.71
N VAL A 151 -3.80 -17.73 2.11
CA VAL A 151 -4.26 -17.67 3.51
C VAL A 151 -3.88 -18.93 4.32
N GLY A 152 -3.23 -19.92 3.71
CA GLY A 152 -2.68 -21.12 4.37
C GLY A 152 -1.47 -20.82 5.27
N LEU A 153 -1.69 -20.12 6.38
CA LEU A 153 -0.64 -19.51 7.21
C LEU A 153 -0.37 -20.26 8.52
N LEU A 154 -0.85 -21.50 8.70
CA LEU A 154 -0.72 -22.21 9.99
C LEU A 154 0.75 -22.38 10.41
N ALA A 155 1.61 -22.82 9.51
CA ALA A 155 3.05 -22.95 9.77
C ALA A 155 3.68 -21.60 10.18
N ASN A 156 3.31 -20.50 9.50
CA ASN A 156 3.74 -19.15 9.84
C ASN A 156 3.27 -18.72 11.24
N VAL A 157 2.03 -19.04 11.61
CA VAL A 157 1.48 -18.76 12.95
C VAL A 157 2.25 -19.52 14.02
N LEU A 158 2.55 -20.80 13.82
CA LEU A 158 3.33 -21.62 14.75
C LEU A 158 4.77 -21.08 14.91
N ALA A 159 5.40 -20.66 13.82
CA ALA A 159 6.72 -20.02 13.87
C ALA A 159 6.67 -18.70 14.66
N LYS A 160 5.71 -17.82 14.38
CA LYS A 160 5.53 -16.55 15.09
C LYS A 160 5.26 -16.75 16.59
N GLN A 161 4.47 -17.76 16.92
CA GLN A 161 4.16 -18.10 18.32
C GLN A 161 5.41 -18.56 19.08
N GLN A 162 6.25 -19.41 18.47
CA GLN A 162 7.53 -19.80 19.07
C GLN A 162 8.45 -18.60 19.31
N ALA A 163 8.50 -17.62 18.39
CA ALA A 163 9.23 -16.37 18.63
C ALA A 163 8.69 -15.63 19.85
N ARG A 164 7.36 -15.46 19.93
CA ARG A 164 6.72 -14.77 21.05
C ARG A 164 7.02 -15.44 22.39
N GLU A 165 6.94 -16.77 22.46
CA GLU A 165 7.23 -17.55 23.67
C GLU A 165 8.68 -17.42 24.12
N ARG A 166 9.60 -17.20 23.18
CA ARG A 166 11.03 -16.94 23.43
C ARG A 166 11.36 -15.46 23.57
N GLY A 167 10.35 -14.58 23.67
CA GLY A 167 10.53 -13.13 23.85
C GLY A 167 11.08 -12.40 22.61
N ALA A 168 11.03 -13.03 21.44
CA ALA A 168 11.44 -12.46 20.16
C ALA A 168 10.25 -11.89 19.37
N TYR A 169 10.55 -10.97 18.46
CA TYR A 169 9.55 -10.30 17.61
C TYR A 169 9.22 -11.12 16.34
N GLU A 170 10.23 -11.80 15.79
CA GLU A 170 10.12 -12.57 14.56
C GLU A 170 10.86 -13.90 14.69
N ALA A 171 10.35 -14.90 13.96
CA ALA A 171 11.03 -16.17 13.74
C ALA A 171 11.58 -16.18 12.32
N TRP A 172 12.87 -16.44 12.14
CA TRP A 172 13.45 -16.80 10.85
C TRP A 172 13.38 -18.31 10.67
N MET A 173 12.79 -18.73 9.56
CA MET A 173 12.64 -20.13 9.20
C MET A 173 13.91 -20.61 8.49
N VAL A 174 14.26 -21.88 8.71
CA VAL A 174 15.50 -22.50 8.26
C VAL A 174 15.17 -23.80 7.53
N ASP A 175 15.70 -23.96 6.32
CA ASP A 175 15.51 -25.19 5.54
C ASP A 175 16.39 -26.34 6.03
N GLU A 176 16.23 -27.51 5.43
CA GLU A 176 16.97 -28.73 5.78
C GLU A 176 18.49 -28.62 5.56
N MET A 177 18.94 -27.66 4.75
CA MET A 177 20.36 -27.37 4.51
C MET A 177 20.95 -26.43 5.55
N GLY A 178 20.17 -26.00 6.56
CA GLY A 178 20.61 -25.04 7.58
C GLY A 178 20.67 -23.60 7.08
N LEU A 179 20.04 -23.32 5.93
CA LEU A 179 20.03 -22.00 5.31
C LEU A 179 18.73 -21.26 5.68
N VAL A 180 18.84 -19.98 6.01
CA VAL A 180 17.69 -19.13 6.34
C VAL A 180 16.85 -18.94 5.08
N THR A 181 15.55 -19.24 5.13
CA THR A 181 14.61 -19.00 4.03
C THR A 181 14.08 -17.57 4.12
N GLU A 182 13.08 -17.35 4.96
CA GLU A 182 12.53 -16.05 5.31
C GLU A 182 11.93 -16.07 6.73
N GLY A 183 11.43 -14.94 7.21
CA GLY A 183 10.74 -14.88 8.49
C GLY A 183 9.29 -15.33 8.41
N SER A 184 8.66 -15.60 9.57
CA SER A 184 7.28 -16.09 9.62
C SER A 184 6.28 -15.16 8.93
N SER A 185 6.62 -13.88 8.75
CA SER A 185 5.78 -12.92 8.03
C SER A 185 6.57 -11.87 7.24
N THR A 186 7.86 -12.13 6.94
CA THR A 186 8.84 -11.13 6.51
C THR A 186 9.93 -11.74 5.63
N ASN A 187 10.61 -10.97 4.77
CA ASN A 187 11.87 -11.43 4.16
C ASN A 187 13.08 -11.13 5.07
N ALA A 188 14.12 -11.97 5.04
CA ALA A 188 15.32 -11.86 5.89
C ALA A 188 16.52 -11.27 5.13
N TRP A 189 17.32 -10.47 5.85
CA TRP A 189 18.46 -9.74 5.31
C TRP A 189 19.59 -9.65 6.33
N ILE A 190 20.82 -9.67 5.85
CA ILE A 190 22.02 -9.41 6.66
C ILE A 190 22.98 -8.49 5.91
N VAL A 191 23.76 -7.71 6.65
CA VAL A 191 25.03 -7.16 6.17
C VAL A 191 26.12 -8.07 6.71
N ASP A 192 26.79 -8.81 5.83
CA ASP A 192 27.76 -9.81 6.24
C ASP A 192 29.08 -9.17 6.75
N GLU A 193 30.02 -10.02 7.15
CA GLU A 193 31.32 -9.59 7.67
C GLU A 193 32.16 -8.80 6.65
N ASN A 194 31.88 -8.94 5.36
CA ASN A 194 32.56 -8.28 4.25
C ASN A 194 31.80 -7.05 3.71
N ASP A 195 30.86 -6.51 4.50
CA ASP A 195 30.03 -5.34 4.14
C ASP A 195 29.10 -5.57 2.94
N LYS A 196 28.82 -6.83 2.58
CA LYS A 196 27.86 -7.16 1.52
C LYS A 196 26.47 -7.31 2.10
N LEU A 197 25.50 -6.65 1.46
CA LEU A 197 24.10 -6.87 1.78
C LEU A 197 23.64 -8.19 1.14
N ARG A 198 23.08 -9.09 1.94
CA ARG A 198 22.64 -10.42 1.49
C ARG A 198 21.18 -10.68 1.80
N THR A 199 20.50 -11.31 0.85
CA THR A 199 19.15 -11.85 1.00
C THR A 199 19.00 -13.07 0.11
N ARG A 200 18.15 -14.02 0.51
CA ARG A 200 17.87 -15.18 -0.34
C ARG A 200 17.17 -14.73 -1.64
N ASP A 201 17.51 -15.39 -2.74
CA ASP A 201 16.85 -15.19 -4.03
C ASP A 201 15.39 -15.68 -4.01
N THR A 202 14.61 -15.27 -5.00
CA THR A 202 13.17 -15.59 -5.08
C THR A 202 12.84 -16.79 -5.97
N GLN A 203 13.83 -17.47 -6.53
CA GLN A 203 13.64 -18.79 -7.14
C GLN A 203 13.54 -19.88 -6.06
N ALA A 204 14.06 -19.60 -4.87
CA ALA A 204 13.80 -20.40 -3.67
C ALA A 204 12.34 -20.32 -3.20
N ASN A 205 11.93 -21.26 -2.32
CA ASN A 205 10.59 -21.35 -1.73
C ASN A 205 10.31 -20.24 -0.69
N ILE A 206 10.39 -18.96 -1.12
CA ILE A 206 10.09 -17.77 -0.32
C ILE A 206 9.13 -16.84 -1.07
N LEU A 207 8.45 -15.98 -0.34
CA LEU A 207 7.59 -14.97 -0.96
C LEU A 207 8.42 -13.82 -1.55
N LYS A 208 8.16 -13.47 -2.81
CA LYS A 208 8.65 -12.21 -3.42
C LYS A 208 7.94 -11.02 -2.76
N GLY A 209 8.49 -10.53 -1.65
CA GLY A 209 7.95 -9.42 -0.87
C GLY A 209 7.97 -8.11 -1.64
N ILE A 210 6.88 -7.33 -1.57
CA ILE A 210 6.83 -6.03 -2.23
C ILE A 210 7.77 -5.02 -1.57
N THR A 211 7.81 -4.97 -0.24
CA THR A 211 8.82 -4.18 0.50
C THR A 211 10.24 -4.62 0.15
N ARG A 212 10.49 -5.93 -0.04
CA ARG A 212 11.79 -6.44 -0.56
C ARG A 212 12.08 -5.86 -1.94
N THR A 213 11.15 -5.94 -2.88
CA THR A 213 11.34 -5.43 -4.25
C THR A 213 11.58 -3.92 -4.26
N ALA A 214 10.81 -3.14 -3.49
CA ALA A 214 11.01 -1.70 -3.37
C ALA A 214 12.38 -1.37 -2.75
N LEU A 215 12.81 -2.15 -1.76
CA LEU A 215 14.11 -1.96 -1.12
C LEU A 215 15.27 -2.28 -2.08
N MET A 216 15.16 -3.31 -2.92
CA MET A 216 16.18 -3.61 -3.93
C MET A 216 16.42 -2.46 -4.90
N ALA A 217 15.36 -1.75 -5.30
CA ALA A 217 15.51 -0.55 -6.13
C ALA A 217 16.29 0.54 -5.40
N LEU A 218 15.96 0.79 -4.13
CA LEU A 218 16.68 1.76 -3.27
C LEU A 218 18.15 1.37 -3.04
N ILE A 219 18.43 0.09 -2.84
CA ILE A 219 19.79 -0.45 -2.66
C ILE A 219 20.63 -0.19 -3.91
N ALA A 220 20.07 -0.42 -5.10
CA ALA A 220 20.73 -0.13 -6.36
C ALA A 220 20.96 1.38 -6.57
N GLU A 221 19.98 2.22 -6.22
CA GLU A 221 20.08 3.68 -6.29
C GLU A 221 21.18 4.25 -5.36
N GLU A 222 21.37 3.66 -4.16
CA GLU A 222 22.43 4.06 -3.22
C GLU A 222 23.80 3.43 -3.53
N GLY A 223 23.89 2.55 -4.54
CA GLY A 223 25.14 1.90 -4.91
C GLY A 223 25.67 0.89 -3.89
N VAL A 224 24.79 0.33 -3.05
CA VAL A 224 25.17 -0.71 -2.07
C VAL A 224 25.24 -2.06 -2.78
N GLU A 225 26.35 -2.79 -2.60
CA GLU A 225 26.51 -4.12 -3.20
C GLU A 225 25.51 -5.12 -2.60
N LEU A 226 24.69 -5.71 -3.46
CA LEU A 226 23.70 -6.73 -3.10
C LEU A 226 24.13 -8.09 -3.65
N ASP A 227 24.27 -9.07 -2.76
CA ASP A 227 24.46 -10.48 -3.10
C ASP A 227 23.18 -11.27 -2.80
N GLU A 228 22.37 -11.53 -3.83
CA GLU A 228 21.13 -12.31 -3.74
C GLU A 228 21.43 -13.81 -3.64
N ARG A 229 21.96 -14.22 -2.49
CA ARG A 229 22.29 -15.62 -2.16
C ARG A 229 21.78 -16.01 -0.78
N PRO A 230 21.44 -17.30 -0.57
CA PRO A 230 21.11 -17.79 0.75
C PRO A 230 22.30 -17.61 1.71
N PHE A 231 21.99 -17.54 3.00
CA PHE A 231 22.96 -17.52 4.08
C PHE A 231 22.51 -18.48 5.18
N SER A 232 23.49 -19.09 5.85
CA SER A 232 23.30 -19.95 7.02
C SER A 232 22.94 -19.14 8.27
N VAL A 233 22.39 -19.83 9.27
CA VAL A 233 22.17 -19.24 10.60
C VAL A 233 23.47 -18.71 11.22
N ASP A 234 24.58 -19.41 10.99
CA ASP A 234 25.88 -19.04 11.53
C ASP A 234 26.45 -17.78 10.85
N GLU A 235 26.30 -17.64 9.53
CA GLU A 235 26.62 -16.39 8.83
C GLU A 235 25.76 -15.24 9.36
N ALA A 236 24.46 -15.48 9.57
CA ALA A 236 23.58 -14.46 10.12
C ALA A 236 23.98 -14.02 11.54
N LYS A 237 24.46 -14.95 12.38
CA LYS A 237 24.95 -14.67 13.74
C LYS A 237 26.29 -13.91 13.75
N ARG A 238 27.12 -14.07 12.70
CA ARG A 238 28.38 -13.33 12.52
C ARG A 238 28.23 -12.01 11.77
N ALA A 239 27.04 -11.74 11.23
CA ALA A 239 26.76 -10.53 10.45
C ALA A 239 27.03 -9.24 11.25
N LYS A 240 27.41 -8.18 10.55
CA LYS A 240 27.55 -6.82 11.10
C LYS A 240 26.19 -6.21 11.41
N GLU A 241 25.19 -6.48 10.57
CA GLU A 241 23.81 -6.05 10.75
C GLU A 241 22.83 -7.14 10.30
N ALA A 242 21.64 -7.18 10.88
CA ALA A 242 20.55 -8.04 10.45
C ALA A 242 19.24 -7.25 10.48
N PHE A 243 18.34 -7.53 9.54
CA PHE A 243 17.02 -6.93 9.51
C PHE A 243 16.03 -7.76 8.70
N PHE A 244 14.76 -7.40 8.78
CA PHE A 244 13.73 -8.04 7.99
C PHE A 244 12.78 -7.01 7.38
N THR A 245 12.10 -7.42 6.30
CA THR A 245 11.17 -6.57 5.57
C THR A 245 9.76 -7.13 5.44
N ALA A 246 8.76 -6.28 5.66
CA ALA A 246 7.36 -6.56 5.36
C ALA A 246 6.56 -5.24 5.32
N ALA A 247 5.40 -5.23 4.67
CA ALA A 247 4.55 -4.04 4.59
C ALA A 247 4.31 -3.42 5.99
N GLY A 248 3.89 -4.23 6.97
CA GLY A 248 3.61 -3.72 8.33
C GLY A 248 4.82 -3.45 9.22
N ALA A 249 6.03 -3.89 8.84
CA ALA A 249 7.25 -3.72 9.64
C ALA A 249 8.27 -2.75 8.99
N PHE A 250 8.10 -2.48 7.70
CA PHE A 250 9.02 -1.73 6.84
C PHE A 250 10.39 -2.43 6.80
N VAL A 251 11.48 -1.69 7.02
CA VAL A 251 12.81 -2.24 7.31
C VAL A 251 13.00 -2.26 8.82
N MET A 252 12.99 -3.43 9.45
CA MET A 252 13.04 -3.56 10.90
C MET A 252 14.37 -4.19 11.36
N PRO A 253 15.21 -3.48 12.14
CA PRO A 253 16.48 -3.99 12.62
C PRO A 253 16.32 -5.18 13.58
N ALA A 254 17.06 -6.25 13.34
CA ALA A 254 17.23 -7.38 14.23
C ALA A 254 18.61 -7.27 14.92
N VAL A 255 18.62 -7.12 16.24
CA VAL A 255 19.84 -6.89 17.03
C VAL A 255 20.32 -8.13 17.78
N SER A 256 19.53 -9.19 17.77
CA SER A 256 19.94 -10.52 18.23
C SER A 256 19.23 -11.63 17.47
N ILE A 257 19.93 -12.75 17.29
CA ILE A 257 19.41 -13.99 16.69
C ILE A 257 19.74 -15.15 17.64
N ASP A 258 18.71 -15.85 18.13
CA ASP A 258 18.85 -16.95 19.13
C ASP A 258 19.64 -16.54 20.39
N GLY A 259 19.45 -15.30 20.85
CA GLY A 259 20.18 -14.75 21.98
C GLY A 259 21.61 -14.29 21.68
N VAL A 260 22.15 -14.58 20.49
CA VAL A 260 23.44 -14.05 20.03
C VAL A 260 23.24 -12.61 19.55
N LYS A 261 24.06 -11.68 20.06
CA LYS A 261 24.03 -10.28 19.61
C LYS A 261 24.56 -10.16 18.19
N ILE A 262 23.88 -9.38 17.37
CA ILE A 262 24.34 -9.04 16.02
C ILE A 262 25.11 -7.72 16.09
N GLY A 263 26.31 -7.69 15.52
CA GLY A 263 27.23 -6.56 15.63
C GLY A 263 27.42 -6.12 17.10
N ASN A 264 27.08 -4.87 17.41
CA ASN A 264 27.16 -4.31 18.75
C ASN A 264 25.84 -4.40 19.56
N GLY A 265 24.83 -5.12 19.05
CA GLY A 265 23.51 -5.24 19.65
C GLY A 265 22.63 -3.99 19.51
N LYS A 266 22.91 -3.12 18.55
CA LYS A 266 22.12 -1.93 18.20
C LYS A 266 21.83 -1.93 16.69
N PRO A 267 20.77 -1.24 16.22
CA PRO A 267 20.54 -1.04 14.80
C PRO A 267 21.77 -0.43 14.12
N GLY A 268 22.22 -1.04 13.02
CA GLY A 268 23.40 -0.58 12.28
C GLY A 268 23.09 0.54 11.28
N PRO A 269 24.14 1.21 10.76
CA PRO A 269 24.01 2.36 9.87
C PRO A 269 23.33 2.01 8.54
N ILE A 270 23.64 0.87 7.90
CA ILE A 270 23.07 0.50 6.60
C ILE A 270 21.57 0.25 6.75
N THR A 271 21.19 -0.57 7.73
CA THR A 271 19.78 -0.87 8.03
C THR A 271 19.00 0.39 8.35
N THR A 272 19.55 1.28 9.16
CA THR A 272 18.90 2.54 9.55
C THR A 272 18.73 3.46 8.34
N ARG A 273 19.74 3.59 7.49
CA ARG A 273 19.68 4.37 6.25
C ARG A 273 18.62 3.83 5.30
N LEU A 274 18.63 2.52 5.05
CA LEU A 274 17.67 1.84 4.19
C LEU A 274 16.22 1.98 4.70
N ARG A 275 16.02 1.95 6.03
CA ARG A 275 14.71 2.23 6.63
C ARG A 275 14.24 3.64 6.32
N THR A 276 15.09 4.65 6.56
CA THR A 276 14.76 6.05 6.30
C THR A 276 14.38 6.26 4.84
N LEU A 277 15.20 5.76 3.91
CA LEU A 277 14.94 5.85 2.47
C LEU A 277 13.61 5.21 2.07
N TYR A 278 13.30 4.03 2.60
CA TYR A 278 12.04 3.37 2.32
C TYR A 278 10.84 4.17 2.83
N LEU A 279 10.92 4.71 4.05
CA LEU A 279 9.86 5.52 4.63
C LEU A 279 9.67 6.85 3.90
N ASP A 280 10.75 7.51 3.50
CA ASP A 280 10.71 8.77 2.75
C ASP A 280 10.10 8.57 1.36
N ARG A 281 10.44 7.47 0.67
CA ARG A 281 9.84 7.11 -0.63
C ARG A 281 8.37 6.72 -0.52
N SER A 282 7.99 6.06 0.57
CA SER A 282 6.64 5.55 0.79
C SER A 282 5.67 6.60 1.34
N SER A 283 6.20 7.62 2.01
CA SER A 283 5.43 8.75 2.51
C SER A 283 5.22 9.77 1.39
N PRO A 284 4.01 10.32 1.22
CA PRO A 284 3.86 11.48 0.34
C PRO A 284 4.78 12.61 0.84
N ALA A 285 5.38 13.35 -0.10
CA ALA A 285 6.18 14.53 0.24
C ALA A 285 5.41 15.41 1.23
N PRO A 286 6.05 15.89 2.31
CA PRO A 286 5.35 16.69 3.30
C PRO A 286 4.65 17.85 2.61
N LEU A 287 3.36 18.03 2.88
CA LEU A 287 2.68 19.26 2.52
C LEU A 287 3.51 20.41 3.10
N PRO A 288 3.78 21.48 2.33
CA PRO A 288 4.44 22.66 2.88
C PRO A 288 3.65 23.07 4.11
N ARG A 289 4.34 23.17 5.26
CA ARG A 289 3.70 23.62 6.49
C ARG A 289 3.10 24.99 6.18
N PRO A 290 1.86 25.28 6.59
CA PRO A 290 1.35 26.64 6.50
C PRO A 290 2.30 27.52 7.30
N GLU A 291 3.07 28.36 6.60
CA GLU A 291 3.91 29.35 7.24
C GLU A 291 3.01 30.27 8.06
N ASN A 292 3.36 30.45 9.34
CA ASN A 292 2.77 31.50 10.15
C ASN A 292 3.09 32.83 9.45
N LYS A 293 2.12 33.42 8.77
CA LYS A 293 2.20 34.79 8.27
C LYS A 293 2.25 35.75 9.46
N GLN A 294 3.45 35.99 9.98
CA GLN A 294 3.77 37.27 10.59
C GLN A 294 4.09 38.25 9.47
N GLU A 295 3.46 39.42 9.58
CA GLU A 295 3.57 40.56 8.67
C GLU A 295 5.03 40.91 8.38
N GLN A 296 5.41 40.90 7.10
CA GLN A 296 6.38 41.84 6.54
C GLN A 296 6.36 41.80 5.01
N ALA A 297 6.53 42.99 4.44
CA ALA A 297 6.20 43.37 3.07
C ALA A 297 7.01 42.61 1.99
N GLU A 298 6.34 42.29 0.89
CA GLU A 298 6.94 41.72 -0.33
C GLU A 298 7.71 42.80 -1.11
N PRO A 299 8.94 42.53 -1.60
CA PRO A 299 9.38 43.02 -2.88
C PRO A 299 9.13 41.95 -3.95
N ALA A 300 8.62 42.40 -5.09
CA ALA A 300 8.31 41.59 -6.24
C ALA A 300 9.56 40.95 -6.86
N MET A 301 9.46 39.69 -7.28
CA MET A 301 10.10 39.26 -8.53
C MET A 301 9.36 38.07 -9.15
N SER A 302 9.21 38.20 -10.45
CA SER A 302 8.49 37.39 -11.43
C SER A 302 9.01 35.97 -11.59
N GLN A 303 8.10 35.01 -11.71
CA GLN A 303 8.32 33.83 -12.55
C GLN A 303 7.08 33.54 -13.39
N ASP A 304 7.38 33.44 -14.68
CA ASP A 304 6.50 33.25 -15.81
C ASP A 304 5.70 31.94 -15.66
N LYS A 305 4.38 32.05 -15.46
CA LYS A 305 3.44 30.93 -15.51
C LYS A 305 2.76 30.98 -16.85
N SER A 306 3.06 30.03 -17.73
CA SER A 306 2.14 29.70 -18.81
C SER A 306 0.78 29.37 -18.18
N LYS A 307 -0.21 30.24 -18.41
CA LYS A 307 -1.54 30.10 -17.83
C LYS A 307 -2.18 28.83 -18.38
N ASN A 308 -2.38 27.82 -17.53
CA ASN A 308 -3.10 26.60 -17.86
C ASN A 308 -4.46 26.96 -18.52
N LEU A 309 -4.65 26.54 -19.78
CA LEU A 309 -5.84 26.85 -20.58
C LEU A 309 -7.15 26.46 -19.87
N GLN A 310 -7.14 25.33 -19.15
CA GLN A 310 -8.30 24.87 -18.38
C GLN A 310 -8.66 25.86 -17.26
N ASP A 311 -7.67 26.38 -16.53
CA ASP A 311 -7.90 27.31 -15.44
C ASP A 311 -8.26 28.70 -15.96
N THR A 312 -7.69 29.11 -17.10
CA THR A 312 -8.11 30.33 -17.81
C THR A 312 -9.57 30.25 -18.23
N PHE A 313 -9.98 29.13 -18.84
CA PHE A 313 -11.35 28.88 -19.26
C PHE A 313 -12.33 28.85 -18.08
N LEU A 314 -12.04 28.05 -17.04
CA LEU A 314 -12.89 27.94 -15.85
C LEU A 314 -12.98 29.26 -15.07
N ASN A 315 -11.90 30.04 -15.03
CA ASN A 315 -11.94 31.37 -14.44
C ASN A 315 -12.80 32.34 -15.24
N SER A 316 -12.74 32.31 -16.58
CA SER A 316 -13.57 33.16 -17.43
C SER A 316 -15.05 32.89 -17.19
N VAL A 317 -15.51 31.64 -17.34
CA VAL A 317 -16.92 31.27 -17.13
C VAL A 317 -17.40 31.48 -15.68
N ARG A 318 -16.51 31.36 -14.68
CA ARG A 318 -16.82 31.67 -13.29
C ARG A 318 -17.05 33.17 -13.08
N LYS A 319 -16.16 34.02 -13.61
CA LYS A 319 -16.22 35.48 -13.46
C LYS A 319 -17.44 36.07 -14.14
N THR A 320 -17.73 35.64 -15.36
CA THR A 320 -18.89 36.09 -16.15
C THR A 320 -20.20 35.44 -15.68
N LYS A 321 -20.13 34.44 -14.80
CA LYS A 321 -21.27 33.63 -14.36
C LYS A 321 -22.03 33.02 -15.55
N THR A 322 -21.31 32.65 -16.61
CA THR A 322 -21.92 32.08 -17.83
C THR A 322 -22.55 30.73 -17.50
N PRO A 323 -23.87 30.55 -17.77
CA PRO A 323 -24.49 29.24 -17.64
C PRO A 323 -23.81 28.23 -18.56
N LEU A 324 -23.61 27.01 -18.09
CA LEU A 324 -22.95 25.97 -18.87
C LEU A 324 -23.55 24.59 -18.62
N THR A 325 -23.30 23.68 -19.55
CA THR A 325 -23.60 22.25 -19.44
C THR A 325 -22.30 21.47 -19.29
N ILE A 326 -22.16 20.72 -18.21
CA ILE A 326 -21.09 19.74 -18.00
C ILE A 326 -21.60 18.37 -18.43
N PHE A 327 -20.92 17.76 -19.38
CA PHE A 327 -21.14 16.36 -19.77
C PHE A 327 -20.18 15.50 -18.97
N LEU A 328 -20.70 14.45 -18.34
CA LEU A 328 -19.89 13.46 -17.64
C LEU A 328 -19.55 12.29 -18.57
N VAL A 329 -18.47 11.57 -18.26
CA VAL A 329 -18.05 10.38 -19.03
C VAL A 329 -19.10 9.27 -19.10
N ASN A 330 -20.03 9.21 -18.15
CA ASN A 330 -21.15 8.26 -18.14
C ASN A 330 -22.39 8.75 -18.92
N GLY A 331 -22.31 9.87 -19.63
CA GLY A 331 -23.40 10.44 -20.42
C GLY A 331 -24.38 11.33 -19.66
N VAL A 332 -24.24 11.47 -18.33
CA VAL A 332 -25.07 12.39 -17.53
C VAL A 332 -24.72 13.84 -17.85
N LYS A 333 -25.74 14.71 -17.94
CA LYS A 333 -25.59 16.14 -18.17
C LYS A 333 -25.94 16.92 -16.92
N LEU A 334 -25.04 17.78 -16.47
CA LEU A 334 -25.25 18.72 -15.37
C LEU A 334 -25.30 20.13 -15.94
N GLN A 335 -26.18 20.98 -15.45
CA GLN A 335 -26.30 22.36 -15.91
C GLN A 335 -26.20 23.30 -14.72
N GLY A 336 -25.59 24.46 -14.92
CA GLY A 336 -25.49 25.48 -13.88
C GLY A 336 -24.38 26.47 -14.18
N ILE A 337 -23.98 27.21 -13.15
CA ILE A 337 -22.91 28.20 -13.23
C ILE A 337 -21.74 27.73 -12.36
N VAL A 338 -20.51 27.83 -12.88
CA VAL A 338 -19.32 27.55 -12.08
C VAL A 338 -19.14 28.66 -11.06
N THR A 339 -19.13 28.29 -9.78
CA THR A 339 -18.94 29.23 -8.67
C THR A 339 -17.53 29.18 -8.11
N TRP A 340 -16.88 28.02 -8.21
CA TRP A 340 -15.52 27.79 -7.75
C TRP A 340 -14.90 26.58 -8.44
N PHE A 341 -13.57 26.46 -8.45
CA PHE A 341 -12.87 25.27 -8.89
C PHE A 341 -11.45 25.24 -8.30
N ASP A 342 -10.87 24.04 -8.24
CA ASP A 342 -9.44 23.80 -7.96
C ASP A 342 -8.85 22.82 -8.98
N ASN A 343 -7.70 22.23 -8.66
CA ASN A 343 -7.01 21.27 -9.50
C ASN A 343 -7.83 20.00 -9.78
N PHE A 344 -8.82 19.64 -8.95
CA PHE A 344 -9.52 18.36 -9.01
C PHE A 344 -11.03 18.49 -9.20
N CYS A 345 -11.65 19.59 -8.81
CA CYS A 345 -13.09 19.75 -8.76
C CYS A 345 -13.57 21.08 -9.36
N VAL A 346 -14.81 21.08 -9.80
CA VAL A 346 -15.58 22.25 -10.21
C VAL A 346 -16.86 22.29 -9.38
N LEU A 347 -17.13 23.42 -8.73
CA LEU A 347 -18.35 23.66 -7.97
C LEU A 347 -19.39 24.33 -8.87
N LEU A 348 -20.41 23.57 -9.25
CA LEU A 348 -21.52 24.00 -10.09
C LEU A 348 -22.69 24.42 -9.21
N ARG A 349 -23.35 25.54 -9.49
CA ARG A 349 -24.57 25.96 -8.80
C ARG A 349 -25.75 26.02 -9.75
N ARG A 350 -26.88 25.44 -9.35
CA ARG A 350 -28.16 25.49 -10.06
C ARG A 350 -29.30 25.54 -9.04
N ASP A 351 -30.29 26.41 -9.27
CA ASP A 351 -31.52 26.51 -8.45
C ASP A 351 -31.25 26.64 -6.93
N GLY A 352 -30.19 27.39 -6.57
CA GLY A 352 -29.79 27.60 -5.18
C GLY A 352 -28.98 26.46 -4.54
N GLN A 353 -28.84 25.32 -5.22
CA GLN A 353 -28.04 24.19 -4.75
C GLN A 353 -26.65 24.14 -5.40
N SER A 354 -25.65 23.76 -4.61
CA SER A 354 -24.28 23.55 -5.06
C SER A 354 -24.01 22.07 -5.28
N GLN A 355 -23.41 21.73 -6.41
CA GLN A 355 -23.00 20.40 -6.81
C GLN A 355 -21.50 20.41 -7.04
N LEU A 356 -20.76 19.59 -6.28
CA LEU A 356 -19.33 19.39 -6.50
C LEU A 356 -19.13 18.33 -7.58
N VAL A 357 -18.44 18.70 -8.66
CA VAL A 357 -18.17 17.83 -9.81
C VAL A 357 -16.67 17.58 -9.88
N TYR A 358 -16.26 16.31 -9.84
CA TYR A 358 -14.85 15.95 -10.00
C TYR A 358 -14.43 16.04 -11.47
N LYS A 359 -13.32 16.74 -11.76
CA LYS A 359 -12.82 16.99 -13.12
C LYS A 359 -12.57 15.70 -13.91
N HIS A 360 -12.10 14.62 -13.27
CA HIS A 360 -11.87 13.34 -13.95
C HIS A 360 -13.17 12.66 -14.45
N ALA A 361 -14.33 13.08 -13.95
CA ALA A 361 -15.62 12.59 -14.39
C ALA A 361 -16.22 13.44 -15.53
N ILE A 362 -15.59 14.58 -15.88
CA ILE A 362 -16.07 15.51 -16.90
C ILE A 362 -15.49 15.11 -18.25
N SER A 363 -16.35 14.86 -19.24
CA SER A 363 -15.93 14.69 -20.63
C SER A 363 -15.87 16.01 -21.38
N THR A 364 -16.82 16.93 -21.15
CA THR A 364 -16.89 18.21 -21.88
C THR A 364 -17.61 19.28 -21.05
N ILE A 365 -17.17 20.54 -21.15
CA ILE A 365 -17.85 21.70 -20.59
C ILE A 365 -18.29 22.60 -21.74
N MET A 366 -19.60 22.84 -21.86
CA MET A 366 -20.22 23.59 -22.95
C MET A 366 -20.94 24.83 -22.40
N PRO A 367 -20.32 26.02 -22.48
CA PRO A 367 -20.94 27.29 -22.13
C PRO A 367 -22.14 27.61 -23.02
N SER A 368 -23.14 28.30 -22.48
CA SER A 368 -24.33 28.71 -23.24
C SER A 368 -24.11 29.97 -24.10
N ALA A 369 -22.95 30.62 -23.95
CA ALA A 369 -22.54 31.79 -24.70
C ALA A 369 -21.03 31.70 -25.02
N PRO A 370 -20.55 32.35 -26.08
CA PRO A 370 -19.11 32.42 -26.39
C PRO A 370 -18.29 32.87 -25.18
N VAL A 371 -17.16 32.22 -24.95
CA VAL A 371 -16.23 32.57 -23.85
C VAL A 371 -15.03 33.26 -24.45
N GLN A 372 -14.85 34.54 -24.10
CA GLN A 372 -13.63 35.27 -24.40
C GLN A 372 -12.54 34.83 -23.43
N LEU A 373 -11.46 34.25 -23.98
CA LEU A 373 -10.31 33.77 -23.21
C LEU A 373 -9.15 34.79 -23.18
N TYR A 374 -9.20 35.76 -24.09
CA TYR A 374 -8.21 36.84 -24.26
C TYR A 374 -8.99 38.15 -24.51
N GLU A 375 -8.50 39.26 -23.97
CA GLU A 375 -9.00 40.59 -24.37
C GLU A 375 -8.51 40.87 -25.80
N PRO A 376 -9.33 41.45 -26.68
CA PRO A 376 -8.84 41.94 -27.96
C PRO A 376 -7.83 43.07 -27.68
N ASP A 377 -6.64 42.98 -28.27
CA ASP A 377 -5.64 44.05 -28.20
C ASP A 377 -6.29 45.33 -28.74
N ALA A 378 -6.37 46.35 -27.90
CA ALA A 378 -6.72 47.69 -28.33
C ALA A 378 -5.49 48.28 -29.01
N ASP A 379 -5.30 47.97 -30.30
CA ASP A 379 -4.50 48.74 -31.27
C ASP A 379 -4.47 47.99 -32.63
N GLU A 380 -5.56 48.10 -33.40
CA GLU A 380 -5.51 48.01 -34.87
C GLU A 380 -6.56 48.97 -35.45
N ASP A 381 -6.17 50.23 -35.63
CA ASP A 381 -6.68 51.17 -36.64
C ASP A 381 -5.58 51.42 -37.67
#